data_AF-A0A329ZFM3-F1
#
_entry.id   AF-A0A329ZFM3-F1
#
_cell.length_a   1.000
_cell.length_b   1.000
_cell.length_c   1.000
_cell.angle_alpha   90.00
_cell.angle_beta   90.00
_cell.angle_gamma   90.00
#
_symmetry.space_group_name_H-M   'P 1'
#
loop_
_entity.id
_entity.type
_entity.pdbx_description
1 polymer ?
#
loop_
_entity_poly.entity_id
_entity_poly.type
_entity_poly.pdbx_seq_one_letter_code
_entity_poly.pdbx_strand_id
1 'polypeptide(L)'
;MFLKIILCILLSTFIYSKEYMIIDKNDWIAGAIKLDINFANGAFGSKFGIFLDDNTIITSSAITNIGFPSDINVKIKDSKVDLIICIAKARLVVSDENTALAMLKITHYTDDYCNYSNKKLYHQELINNQKINFRNNYKSKEIETISDNSPFLIQNYKKTIIYEQGFPYFDKNGRFIGISSNNNIINIDSINKFMQRFRYFKLQD
;
A
#
# COMPACT_ATOMS: atom_id res chain seq x y z
N MET A 1 -51.63 15.80 -14.88
CA MET A 1 -50.30 15.68 -15.55
C MET A 1 -49.15 16.10 -14.65
N PHE A 2 -49.30 17.12 -13.80
CA PHE A 2 -48.25 17.61 -12.88
C PHE A 2 -47.82 16.64 -11.76
N LEU A 3 -48.69 15.74 -11.30
CA LEU A 3 -48.37 14.82 -10.19
C LEU A 3 -47.32 13.74 -10.56
N LYS A 4 -47.22 13.36 -11.84
CA LYS A 4 -46.22 12.38 -12.31
C LYS A 4 -44.80 12.96 -12.36
N ILE A 5 -44.66 14.26 -12.60
CA ILE A 5 -43.36 14.93 -12.71
C ILE A 5 -42.74 15.13 -11.32
N ILE A 6 -43.54 15.48 -10.31
CA ILE A 6 -43.06 15.63 -8.92
C ILE A 6 -42.60 14.28 -8.35
N LEU A 7 -43.27 13.17 -8.70
CA LEU A 7 -42.87 11.83 -8.27
C LEU A 7 -41.52 11.42 -8.89
N CYS A 8 -41.25 11.77 -10.15
CA CYS A 8 -39.95 11.51 -10.78
C CYS A 8 -38.81 12.33 -10.16
N ILE A 9 -39.06 13.59 -9.78
CA ILE A 9 -38.02 14.43 -9.15
C ILE A 9 -37.70 13.91 -7.74
N LEU A 10 -38.72 13.53 -6.95
CA LEU A 10 -38.52 12.96 -5.61
C LEU A 10 -37.89 11.56 -5.63
N LEU A 11 -38.21 10.72 -6.63
CA LEU A 11 -37.55 9.43 -6.85
C LEU A 11 -36.09 9.59 -7.32
N SER A 12 -35.79 10.63 -8.11
CA SER A 12 -34.41 10.89 -8.56
C SER A 12 -33.51 11.36 -7.42
N THR A 13 -34.07 12.04 -6.40
CA THR A 13 -33.31 12.42 -5.19
C THR A 13 -33.13 11.28 -4.19
N PHE A 14 -33.91 10.20 -4.29
CA PHE A 14 -33.83 9.06 -3.35
C PHE A 14 -32.89 7.94 -3.81
N ILE A 15 -32.53 7.87 -5.09
CA ILE A 15 -31.69 6.78 -5.63
C ILE A 15 -30.19 7.15 -5.68
N TYR A 16 -29.81 8.39 -5.36
CA TYR A 16 -28.41 8.75 -5.18
C TYR A 16 -27.92 8.46 -3.75
N SER A 17 -28.25 7.29 -3.19
CA SER A 17 -27.47 6.76 -2.08
C SER A 17 -26.13 6.31 -2.66
N LYS A 18 -25.15 7.22 -2.63
CA LYS A 18 -23.74 6.90 -2.82
C LYS A 18 -23.44 5.77 -1.84
N GLU A 19 -23.28 4.55 -2.33
CA GLU A 19 -22.69 3.46 -1.55
C GLU A 19 -21.26 3.88 -1.21
N TYR A 20 -21.12 4.57 -0.09
CA TYR A 20 -19.86 4.57 0.64
C TYR A 20 -19.68 3.14 1.08
N MET A 21 -18.96 2.37 0.27
CA MET A 21 -18.36 1.13 0.73
C MET A 21 -17.46 1.52 1.90
N ILE A 22 -17.99 1.38 3.11
CA ILE A 22 -17.23 1.45 4.35
C ILE A 22 -16.27 0.28 4.23
N ILE A 23 -15.06 0.57 3.76
CA ILE A 23 -13.96 -0.38 3.69
C ILE A 23 -13.78 -0.84 5.13
N ASP A 24 -14.14 -2.10 5.42
CA ASP A 24 -13.91 -2.69 6.72
C ASP A 24 -12.42 -2.50 7.05
N LYS A 25 -12.14 -1.96 8.24
CA LYS A 25 -10.92 -1.21 8.54
C LYS A 25 -9.65 -2.06 8.45
N ASN A 26 -9.77 -3.39 8.31
CA ASN A 26 -8.69 -4.36 8.43
C ASN A 26 -8.46 -5.31 7.23
N ASP A 27 -9.28 -5.30 6.16
CA ASP A 27 -9.21 -6.36 5.12
C ASP A 27 -8.50 -5.98 3.81
N TRP A 28 -7.94 -4.77 3.72
CA TRP A 28 -7.45 -4.23 2.44
C TRP A 28 -5.93 -4.25 2.26
N ILE A 29 -5.14 -4.65 3.26
CA ILE A 29 -3.68 -4.67 3.11
C ILE A 29 -3.25 -6.00 2.53
N ALA A 30 -2.88 -5.96 1.26
CA ALA A 30 -2.56 -7.14 0.49
C ALA A 30 -1.15 -7.67 0.73
N GLY A 31 -0.29 -6.92 1.41
CA GLY A 31 1.04 -7.39 1.79
C GLY A 31 2.05 -6.25 1.91
N ALA A 32 3.13 -6.51 2.65
CA ALA A 32 4.27 -5.62 2.73
C ALA A 32 5.27 -5.96 1.62
N ILE A 33 5.92 -4.95 1.05
CA ILE A 33 6.88 -5.11 -0.04
C ILE A 33 8.14 -4.28 0.19
N LYS A 34 9.24 -4.75 -0.42
CA LYS A 34 10.44 -3.96 -0.61
C LYS A 34 10.43 -3.35 -2.02
N LEU A 35 10.85 -2.10 -2.10
CA LEU A 35 11.01 -1.36 -3.34
C LEU A 35 12.50 -1.12 -3.56
N ASP A 36 13.04 -1.65 -4.66
CA ASP A 36 14.38 -1.30 -5.13
C ASP A 36 14.24 -0.30 -6.27
N ILE A 37 14.84 0.88 -6.10
CA ILE A 37 14.56 2.06 -6.91
C ILE A 37 15.85 2.51 -7.59
N ASN A 38 15.82 2.58 -8.91
CA ASN A 38 16.81 3.29 -9.70
C ASN A 38 16.30 4.71 -9.96
N PHE A 39 17.18 5.69 -9.87
CA PHE A 39 16.88 7.09 -10.11
C PHE A 39 17.46 7.55 -11.43
N ALA A 40 16.85 8.57 -12.04
CA ALA A 40 17.31 9.12 -13.32
C ALA A 40 18.75 9.67 -13.29
N ASN A 41 19.25 10.03 -12.11
CA ASN A 41 20.64 10.48 -11.89
C ASN A 41 21.63 9.32 -11.68
N GLY A 42 21.21 8.07 -11.87
CA GLY A 42 22.04 6.88 -11.66
C GLY A 42 22.17 6.45 -10.20
N ALA A 43 21.55 7.16 -9.26
CA ALA A 43 21.51 6.72 -7.86
C ALA A 43 20.62 5.48 -7.70
N PHE A 44 20.86 4.75 -6.62
CA PHE A 44 20.07 3.59 -6.21
C PHE A 44 19.62 3.74 -4.77
N GLY A 45 18.42 3.27 -4.46
CA GLY A 45 17.94 3.21 -3.08
C GLY A 45 16.90 2.13 -2.86
N SER A 46 16.74 1.73 -1.61
CA SER A 46 15.64 0.85 -1.19
C SER A 46 14.68 1.56 -0.25
N LYS A 47 13.40 1.18 -0.37
CA LYS A 47 12.27 1.65 0.44
C LYS A 47 11.33 0.48 0.68
N PHE A 48 10.30 0.68 1.49
CA PHE A 48 9.23 -0.30 1.69
C PHE A 48 7.89 0.26 1.21
N GLY A 49 6.89 -0.58 1.13
CA GLY A 49 5.52 -0.16 0.86
C GLY A 49 4.53 -1.23 1.22
N ILE A 50 3.26 -0.93 0.96
CA ILE A 50 2.16 -1.87 1.12
C ILE A 50 1.32 -1.93 -0.15
N PHE A 51 0.82 -3.11 -0.48
CA PHE A 51 -0.23 -3.26 -1.48
C PHE A 51 -1.59 -2.84 -0.90
N LEU A 52 -2.32 -2.02 -1.65
CA LEU A 52 -3.74 -1.73 -1.40
C LEU A 52 -4.66 -2.72 -2.11
N ASP A 53 -4.23 -3.16 -3.28
CA ASP A 53 -4.89 -4.10 -4.16
C ASP A 53 -3.83 -4.76 -5.07
N ASP A 54 -4.26 -5.53 -6.06
CA ASP A 54 -3.38 -6.24 -7.00
C ASP A 54 -2.45 -5.33 -7.84
N ASN A 55 -2.70 -4.01 -7.89
CA ASN A 55 -1.96 -3.10 -8.77
C ASN A 55 -1.55 -1.76 -8.16
N THR A 56 -1.96 -1.45 -6.93
CA THR A 56 -1.72 -0.16 -6.29
C THR A 56 -0.90 -0.34 -5.02
N ILE A 57 0.14 0.49 -4.88
CA ILE A 57 1.05 0.50 -3.74
C ILE A 57 1.00 1.86 -3.05
N ILE A 58 1.02 1.87 -1.72
CA ILE A 58 1.32 3.06 -0.92
C ILE A 58 2.70 2.94 -0.30
N THR A 59 3.44 4.03 -0.32
CA THR A 59 4.76 4.16 0.29
C THR A 59 4.97 5.60 0.80
N SER A 60 6.14 5.86 1.36
CA SER A 60 6.57 7.19 1.78
C SER A 60 6.81 8.11 0.58
N SER A 61 6.45 9.40 0.71
CA SER A 61 6.84 10.44 -0.26
C SER A 61 8.37 10.58 -0.39
N ALA A 62 9.14 10.08 0.58
CA ALA A 62 10.60 10.06 0.54
C ALA A 62 11.17 9.23 -0.62
N ILE A 63 10.32 8.52 -1.37
CA ILE A 63 10.70 7.84 -2.61
C ILE A 63 11.27 8.82 -3.65
N THR A 64 10.98 10.11 -3.58
CA THR A 64 11.50 11.15 -4.49
C THR A 64 12.66 11.99 -3.93
N ASN A 65 13.11 11.74 -2.69
CA ASN A 65 14.05 12.63 -1.98
C ASN A 65 15.41 12.83 -2.66
N ILE A 66 15.85 11.87 -3.47
CA ILE A 66 17.17 11.91 -4.14
C ILE A 66 17.04 12.02 -5.67
N GLY A 67 15.84 12.28 -6.17
CA GLY A 67 15.54 12.40 -7.60
C GLY A 67 14.23 11.70 -7.98
N PHE A 68 13.86 11.82 -9.26
CA PHE A 68 12.69 11.13 -9.79
C PHE A 68 13.03 9.64 -10.06
N PRO A 69 12.21 8.69 -9.56
CA PRO A 69 12.38 7.27 -9.85
C PRO A 69 12.26 6.98 -11.35
N SER A 70 13.27 6.31 -11.92
CA SER A 70 13.26 5.87 -13.34
C SER A 70 12.81 4.42 -13.49
N ASP A 71 13.14 3.55 -12.54
CA ASP A 71 12.72 2.15 -12.49
C ASP A 71 12.48 1.72 -11.04
N ILE A 72 11.35 1.07 -10.77
CA ILE A 72 10.99 0.61 -9.43
C ILE A 72 10.67 -0.88 -9.50
N ASN A 73 11.52 -1.69 -8.88
CA ASN A 73 11.30 -3.12 -8.73
C ASN A 73 10.56 -3.39 -7.42
N VAL A 74 9.45 -4.11 -7.53
CA VAL A 74 8.63 -4.54 -6.41
C VAL A 74 9.04 -5.96 -6.02
N LYS A 75 9.48 -6.11 -4.78
CA LYS A 75 9.97 -7.35 -4.23
C LYS A 75 9.17 -7.77 -3.01
N ILE A 76 8.99 -9.07 -2.85
CA ILE A 76 8.24 -9.67 -1.75
C ILE A 76 9.01 -10.83 -1.16
N LYS A 77 8.79 -11.12 0.13
CA LYS A 77 9.33 -12.31 0.76
C LYS A 77 8.44 -13.51 0.39
N ASP A 78 8.98 -14.49 -0.31
CA ASP A 78 8.26 -15.75 -0.54
C ASP A 78 8.34 -16.61 0.73
N SER A 79 7.17 -16.96 1.28
CA SER A 79 7.06 -17.77 2.49
C SER A 79 7.46 -19.23 2.29
N LYS A 80 7.49 -19.73 1.06
CA LYS A 80 7.86 -21.13 0.75
C LYS A 80 9.37 -21.33 0.73
N VAL A 81 10.11 -20.34 0.22
CA VAL A 81 11.56 -20.44 0.01
C VAL A 81 12.39 -19.52 0.90
N ASP A 82 11.73 -18.69 1.73
CA ASP A 82 12.37 -17.71 2.63
C ASP A 82 13.30 -16.71 1.91
N LEU A 83 13.01 -16.42 0.64
CA LEU A 83 13.79 -15.50 -0.21
C LEU A 83 12.98 -14.24 -0.56
N ILE A 84 13.68 -13.12 -0.75
CA ILE A 84 13.10 -11.90 -1.31
C ILE A 84 13.23 -11.98 -2.83
N ILE A 85 12.10 -12.07 -3.53
CA ILE A 85 12.03 -12.22 -4.98
C ILE A 85 11.34 -11.04 -5.63
N CYS A 86 11.67 -10.76 -6.89
CA CYS A 86 10.94 -9.78 -7.70
C CYS A 86 9.58 -10.33 -8.13
N ILE A 87 8.55 -9.48 -8.12
CA ILE A 87 7.22 -9.87 -8.60
C ILE A 87 6.65 -8.92 -9.64
N ALA A 88 7.13 -7.68 -9.68
CA ALA A 88 6.63 -6.67 -10.59
C ALA A 88 7.56 -5.47 -10.71
N LYS A 89 7.28 -4.65 -11.72
CA LYS A 89 7.74 -3.27 -11.83
C LYS A 89 6.60 -2.30 -11.55
N ALA A 90 6.92 -1.16 -10.98
CA ALA A 90 5.98 -0.09 -10.67
C ALA A 90 6.44 1.26 -11.23
N ARG A 91 5.50 2.20 -11.32
CA ARG A 91 5.78 3.62 -11.59
C ARG A 91 5.18 4.49 -10.51
N LEU A 92 5.85 5.59 -10.20
CA LEU A 92 5.30 6.64 -9.36
C LEU A 92 4.10 7.30 -10.06
N VAL A 93 2.98 7.40 -9.36
CA VAL A 93 1.76 8.08 -9.85
C VAL A 93 1.62 9.42 -9.16
N VAL A 94 1.80 9.43 -7.83
CA VAL A 94 1.66 10.61 -6.97
C VAL A 94 2.72 10.56 -5.89
N SER A 95 3.33 11.71 -5.58
CA SER A 95 4.08 11.94 -4.34
C SER A 95 3.56 13.25 -3.73
N ASP A 96 3.03 13.20 -2.51
CA ASP A 96 2.50 14.35 -1.78
C ASP A 96 3.23 14.51 -0.46
N GLU A 97 4.20 15.42 -0.45
CA GLU A 97 5.02 15.73 0.72
C GLU A 97 4.20 16.24 1.92
N ASN A 98 3.05 16.89 1.69
CA ASN A 98 2.20 17.40 2.77
C ASN A 98 1.58 16.26 3.59
N THR A 99 1.22 15.17 2.89
CA THR A 99 0.71 13.95 3.54
C THR A 99 1.83 12.98 3.90
N ALA A 100 3.05 13.27 3.44
CA ALA A 100 4.20 12.37 3.44
C ALA A 100 3.91 11.01 2.77
N LEU A 101 3.02 10.94 1.78
CA LEU A 101 2.64 9.68 1.13
C LEU A 101 2.90 9.74 -0.37
N ALA A 102 3.21 8.58 -0.94
CA ALA A 102 3.28 8.36 -2.37
C ALA A 102 2.46 7.15 -2.78
N MET A 103 1.94 7.19 -4.01
CA MET A 103 1.20 6.12 -4.65
C MET A 103 1.96 5.63 -5.88
N LEU A 104 2.13 4.32 -5.98
CA LEU A 104 2.69 3.66 -7.16
C LEU A 104 1.63 2.76 -7.81
N LYS A 105 1.77 2.57 -9.12
CA LYS A 105 1.00 1.58 -9.87
C LYS A 105 1.92 0.53 -10.46
N ILE A 106 1.53 -0.72 -10.37
CA ILE A 106 2.17 -1.82 -11.10
C ILE A 106 2.03 -1.56 -12.59
N THR A 107 3.13 -1.66 -13.33
CA THR A 107 3.18 -1.51 -14.79
C THR A 107 3.29 -2.87 -15.47
N HIS A 108 4.13 -3.76 -14.94
CA HIS A 108 4.38 -5.08 -15.49
C HIS A 108 4.67 -6.07 -14.35
N TYR A 109 4.39 -7.35 -14.56
CA TYR A 109 4.87 -8.41 -13.67
C TYR A 109 6.25 -8.88 -14.13
N THR A 110 7.01 -9.48 -13.20
CA THR A 110 8.36 -9.96 -13.47
C THR A 110 8.55 -11.41 -13.04
N ASP A 111 9.59 -12.08 -13.49
CA ASP A 111 10.09 -13.26 -12.78
C ASP A 111 10.82 -12.87 -11.48
N ASP A 112 11.31 -13.86 -10.73
CA ASP A 112 12.03 -13.69 -9.46
C ASP A 112 13.32 -12.87 -9.61
N TYR A 113 13.83 -12.72 -10.85
CA TYR A 113 15.04 -11.98 -11.23
C TYR A 113 14.75 -10.59 -11.82
N CYS A 114 13.52 -10.09 -11.68
CA CYS A 114 13.09 -8.76 -12.17
C CYS A 114 13.02 -8.64 -13.70
N ASN A 115 13.05 -9.73 -14.46
CA ASN A 115 12.83 -9.70 -15.90
C ASN A 115 11.34 -9.68 -16.22
N TYR A 116 10.95 -8.99 -17.30
CA TYR A 116 9.55 -8.91 -17.71
C TYR A 116 8.94 -10.30 -17.94
N SER A 117 7.75 -10.50 -17.39
CA SER A 117 7.01 -11.75 -17.47
C SER A 117 5.51 -11.47 -17.54
N ASN A 118 4.77 -12.37 -18.17
CA ASN A 118 3.31 -12.30 -18.13
C ASN A 118 2.84 -12.53 -16.68
N LYS A 119 1.73 -11.88 -16.29
CA LYS A 119 1.10 -12.11 -14.99
C LYS A 119 0.75 -13.60 -14.86
N LYS A 120 1.51 -14.33 -14.07
CA LYS A 120 1.20 -15.72 -13.69
C LYS A 120 0.28 -15.72 -12.47
N LEU A 121 -0.61 -16.72 -12.38
CA LEU A 121 -1.43 -17.02 -11.20
C LEU A 121 -0.60 -17.00 -9.90
N TYR A 122 0.63 -17.51 -9.99
CA TYR A 122 1.64 -17.46 -8.91
C TYR A 122 1.85 -16.07 -8.27
N HIS A 123 1.87 -14.98 -9.04
CA HIS A 123 2.04 -13.63 -8.46
C HIS A 123 0.83 -13.20 -7.63
N GLN A 124 -0.38 -13.58 -8.07
CA GLN A 124 -1.59 -13.33 -7.28
C GLN A 124 -1.60 -14.18 -6.04
N GLU A 125 -1.16 -15.44 -6.12
CA GLU A 125 -1.02 -16.30 -4.94
C GLU A 125 0.00 -15.72 -3.97
N LEU A 126 1.16 -15.23 -4.41
CA LEU A 126 2.14 -14.60 -3.52
C LEU A 126 1.57 -13.37 -2.81
N ILE A 127 0.90 -12.48 -3.55
CA ILE A 127 0.25 -11.30 -2.97
C ILE A 127 -0.89 -11.74 -2.03
N ASN A 128 -1.72 -12.71 -2.42
CA ASN A 128 -2.80 -13.20 -1.57
C ASN A 128 -2.31 -13.95 -0.33
N ASN A 129 -1.19 -14.65 -0.41
CA ASN A 129 -0.57 -15.32 0.74
C ASN A 129 0.05 -14.31 1.71
N GLN A 130 0.26 -13.07 1.26
CA GLN A 130 0.72 -11.94 2.07
C GLN A 130 -0.44 -11.13 2.65
N LYS A 131 -1.68 -11.36 2.20
CA LYS A 131 -2.90 -11.03 2.95
C LYS A 131 -2.91 -11.92 4.18
N ILE A 132 -2.27 -11.46 5.25
CA ILE A 132 -2.39 -12.08 6.56
C ILE A 132 -3.89 -12.17 6.88
N ASN A 133 -4.37 -13.34 7.32
CA ASN A 133 -5.72 -13.52 7.84
C ASN A 133 -5.90 -12.65 9.09
N PHE A 134 -6.34 -11.39 8.93
CA PHE A 134 -6.60 -10.47 10.03
C PHE A 134 -7.95 -10.76 10.70
N ARG A 135 -8.14 -11.99 11.21
CA ARG A 135 -9.34 -12.36 11.98
C ARG A 135 -9.01 -12.51 13.46
N ASN A 136 -9.29 -11.46 14.25
CA ASN A 136 -10.12 -11.49 15.47
C ASN A 136 -9.75 -10.43 16.53
N ASN A 137 -10.79 -9.65 16.88
CA ASN A 137 -11.19 -9.05 18.16
C ASN A 137 -10.38 -7.96 18.92
N TYR A 138 -11.10 -6.85 19.11
CA TYR A 138 -10.95 -5.65 19.93
C TYR A 138 -10.20 -5.70 21.29
N LYS A 139 -9.28 -4.75 21.51
CA LYS A 139 -9.41 -3.55 22.38
C LYS A 139 -8.09 -2.76 22.35
N SER A 140 -8.17 -1.45 22.17
CA SER A 140 -7.03 -0.54 22.07
C SER A 140 -6.26 -0.41 23.39
N LYS A 141 -4.94 -0.65 23.38
CA LYS A 141 -4.05 -0.18 24.45
C LYS A 141 -2.60 -0.07 23.97
N GLU A 142 -2.08 1.16 24.10
CA GLU A 142 -0.69 1.68 24.04
C GLU A 142 0.29 1.15 23.00
N ILE A 143 0.92 2.11 22.31
CA ILE A 143 1.96 1.94 21.28
C ILE A 143 3.27 1.59 21.99
N GLU A 144 3.43 0.35 22.39
CA GLU A 144 4.74 -0.20 22.73
C GLU A 144 4.82 -1.60 22.15
N THR A 145 5.96 -1.92 21.53
CA THR A 145 6.31 -3.13 20.79
C THR A 145 5.81 -3.20 19.33
N ILE A 146 6.77 -3.03 18.41
CA ILE A 146 6.68 -3.53 17.03
C ILE A 146 6.45 -5.03 17.14
N SER A 147 5.37 -5.54 16.53
CA SER A 147 5.05 -6.97 16.54
C SER A 147 6.17 -7.81 15.92
N ASP A 148 6.54 -8.91 16.57
CA ASP A 148 7.49 -9.92 16.06
C ASP A 148 7.01 -10.63 14.77
N ASN A 149 5.78 -10.35 14.30
CA ASN A 149 5.16 -10.98 13.13
C ASN A 149 5.29 -10.14 11.83
N SER A 150 6.13 -9.10 11.80
CA SER A 150 6.39 -8.37 10.56
C SER A 150 7.06 -9.29 9.52
N PRO A 151 6.58 -9.35 8.26
CA PRO A 151 7.15 -10.21 7.23
C PRO A 151 8.61 -9.87 6.86
N PHE A 152 9.13 -8.73 7.33
CA PHE A 152 10.52 -8.29 7.13
C PHE A 152 11.38 -8.26 8.40
N LEU A 153 10.96 -8.92 9.49
CA LEU A 153 11.81 -9.02 10.68
C LEU A 153 13.03 -9.91 10.42
N ILE A 154 14.16 -9.27 10.14
CA ILE A 154 15.49 -9.86 10.21
C ILE A 154 15.97 -9.67 11.66
N GLN A 155 16.25 -10.76 12.38
CA GLN A 155 16.61 -10.76 13.82
C GLN A 155 17.82 -9.84 14.18
N ASN A 156 18.62 -9.42 13.20
CA ASN A 156 19.78 -8.54 13.37
C ASN A 156 19.47 -7.03 13.32
N TYR A 157 18.22 -6.60 13.08
CA TYR A 157 17.85 -5.18 12.94
C TYR A 157 17.36 -4.51 14.23
N LYS A 158 17.54 -5.12 15.41
CA LYS A 158 17.05 -4.60 16.70
C LYS A 158 17.72 -3.29 17.19
N LYS A 159 18.73 -2.73 16.52
CA LYS A 159 19.59 -1.71 17.15
C LYS A 159 19.88 -0.43 16.38
N THR A 160 19.17 -0.11 15.31
CA THR A 160 19.27 1.23 14.71
C THR A 160 17.96 1.59 14.05
N ILE A 161 17.06 2.27 14.77
CA ILE A 161 15.84 2.83 14.19
C ILE A 161 16.25 4.08 13.40
N ILE A 162 16.89 3.87 12.26
CA ILE A 162 16.68 4.75 11.11
C ILE A 162 15.29 4.34 10.62
N TYR A 163 14.31 5.24 10.65
CA TYR A 163 12.97 4.94 10.14
C TYR A 163 13.07 4.56 8.66
N GLU A 164 13.12 3.27 8.37
CA GLU A 164 13.10 2.75 7.00
C GLU A 164 11.83 3.24 6.35
N GLN A 165 11.93 4.02 5.28
CA GLN A 165 10.79 4.76 4.75
C GLN A 165 9.81 3.81 4.03
N GLY A 166 8.51 3.98 4.30
CA GLY A 166 7.42 3.19 3.77
C GLY A 166 7.20 1.85 4.49
N PHE A 167 7.90 1.62 5.61
CA PHE A 167 7.80 0.38 6.38
C PHE A 167 6.45 0.31 7.10
N PRO A 168 5.71 -0.80 7.01
CA PRO A 168 4.43 -0.94 7.69
C PRO A 168 4.60 -1.24 9.18
N TYR A 169 3.78 -0.57 9.99
CA TYR A 169 3.71 -0.76 11.42
C TYR A 169 2.40 -1.43 11.80
N PHE A 170 2.50 -2.38 12.72
CA PHE A 170 1.38 -3.13 13.27
C PHE A 170 1.38 -2.99 14.78
N ASP A 171 0.19 -2.90 15.38
CA ASP A 171 0.07 -2.97 16.83
C ASP A 171 0.32 -4.40 17.34
N LYS A 172 0.34 -4.55 18.66
CA LYS A 172 0.52 -5.85 19.34
C LYS A 172 -0.49 -6.94 18.93
N ASN A 173 -1.63 -6.56 18.37
CA ASN A 173 -2.66 -7.48 17.90
C ASN A 173 -2.51 -7.79 16.41
N GLY A 174 -1.42 -7.34 15.79
CA GLY A 174 -1.17 -7.49 14.36
C GLY A 174 -2.02 -6.57 13.49
N ARG A 175 -2.71 -5.56 14.04
CA ARG A 175 -3.51 -4.63 13.24
C ARG A 175 -2.60 -3.58 12.63
N PHE A 176 -2.76 -3.32 11.35
CA PHE A 176 -2.03 -2.26 10.69
C PHE A 176 -2.42 -0.89 11.25
N ILE A 177 -1.42 -0.11 11.66
CA ILE A 177 -1.62 1.22 12.23
C ILE A 177 -1.12 2.33 11.33
N GLY A 178 -0.21 2.04 10.40
CA GLY A 178 0.37 3.04 9.51
C GLY A 178 1.66 2.61 8.84
N ILE A 179 2.27 3.52 8.09
CA ILE A 179 3.63 3.34 7.54
C ILE A 179 4.57 4.43 8.04
N SER A 180 5.86 4.14 8.13
CA SER A 180 6.86 5.19 8.31
C SER A 180 6.95 6.07 7.07
N SER A 181 7.05 7.37 7.27
CA SER A 181 7.39 8.33 6.24
C SER A 181 7.91 9.61 6.85
N ASN A 182 8.97 10.17 6.27
CA ASN A 182 9.65 11.38 6.72
C ASN A 182 9.91 11.37 8.24
N ASN A 183 10.41 10.24 8.75
CA ASN A 183 10.75 10.00 10.17
C ASN A 183 9.54 10.03 11.12
N ASN A 184 8.32 9.90 10.60
CA ASN A 184 7.09 9.81 11.36
C ASN A 184 6.29 8.56 10.97
N ILE A 185 5.36 8.12 11.82
CA ILE A 185 4.37 7.10 11.45
C ILE A 185 3.13 7.80 10.91
N ILE A 186 2.82 7.58 9.65
CA ILE A 186 1.59 8.06 9.01
C ILE A 186 0.48 7.06 9.28
N ASN A 187 -0.49 7.48 10.10
CA ASN A 187 -1.56 6.59 10.53
C ASN A 187 -2.52 6.19 9.39
N ILE A 188 -3.25 5.11 9.62
CA ILE A 188 -4.22 4.56 8.67
C ILE A 188 -5.30 5.57 8.22
N ASP A 189 -5.74 6.48 9.10
CA ASP A 189 -6.78 7.45 8.76
C ASP A 189 -6.25 8.53 7.79
N SER A 190 -4.98 8.93 7.94
CA SER A 190 -4.28 9.81 6.99
C SER A 190 -4.06 9.12 5.64
N ILE A 191 -3.70 7.83 5.65
CA ILE A 191 -3.58 7.03 4.42
C ILE A 191 -4.94 6.95 3.71
N ASN A 192 -6.03 6.73 4.45
CA ASN A 192 -7.39 6.71 3.89
C ASN A 192 -7.77 8.05 3.25
N LYS A 193 -7.47 9.18 3.89
CA LYS A 193 -7.72 10.52 3.33
C LYS A 193 -6.92 10.74 2.04
N PHE A 194 -5.64 10.36 2.03
CA PHE A 194 -4.80 10.41 0.84
C PHE A 194 -5.40 9.57 -0.29
N MET A 195 -5.79 8.32 0.00
CA MET A 195 -6.43 7.45 -0.99
C MET A 195 -7.73 8.03 -1.54
N GLN A 196 -8.58 8.61 -0.68
CA GLN A 196 -9.83 9.23 -1.11
C GLN A 196 -9.57 10.40 -2.06
N ARG A 197 -8.59 11.26 -1.76
CA ARG A 197 -8.20 12.38 -2.61
C ARG A 197 -7.83 11.94 -4.03
N PHE A 198 -7.11 10.82 -4.16
CA PHE A 198 -6.60 10.33 -5.45
C PHE A 198 -7.48 9.28 -6.13
N ARG A 199 -8.43 8.64 -5.43
CA ARG A 199 -9.44 7.76 -6.05
C ARG A 199 -10.37 8.50 -6.99
N TYR A 200 -10.68 9.78 -6.72
CA TYR A 200 -11.54 10.58 -7.60
C TYR A 200 -10.94 10.84 -8.99
N PHE A 201 -9.61 10.74 -9.16
CA PHE A 201 -8.97 10.86 -10.47
C PHE A 201 -9.14 9.62 -11.36
N LYS A 202 -9.49 8.46 -10.79
CA LYS A 202 -9.61 7.17 -11.51
C LYS A 202 -10.96 6.99 -12.23
N LEU A 203 -11.90 7.94 -12.08
CA LEU A 203 -13.24 7.89 -12.69
C LEU A 203 -13.37 8.78 -13.96
N GLN A 204 -12.27 9.36 -14.44
CA GLN A 204 -12.25 10.24 -15.61
C GLN A 204 -11.37 9.74 -16.77
N ASP A 205 -10.76 8.56 -16.62
CA ASP A 205 -9.99 7.87 -17.68
C ASP A 205 -10.78 6.66 -18.22
#